data_AF-A0A5E4K0W4-F1
#
_entry.id   AF-A0A5E4K0W4-F1
#
_cell.length_a   1.000
_cell.length_b   1.000
_cell.length_c   1.000
_cell.angle_alpha   90.00
_cell.angle_beta   90.00
_cell.angle_gamma   90.00
#
_symmetry.space_group_name_H-M   'P 1'
#
loop_
_entity.id
_entity.type
_entity.pdbx_description
1 polymer ?
#
loop_
_entity_poly.entity_id
_entity_poly.type
_entity_poly.pdbx_seq_one_letter_code
_entity_poly.pdbx_strand_id
1 'polypeptide(L)' 'MWPRTSAVKMNVIDHPFGSGRGKRIKSKIAKRNAPAGARVGLLRPRRTGKKKK' A
#
# COMPACT_ATOMS: atom_id res chain seq x y z
N MET A 1 16.44 -5.86 3.61
CA MET A 1 17.37 -4.73 3.85
C MET A 1 16.75 -3.76 4.83
N TRP A 2 17.61 -3.19 5.68
CA TRP A 2 17.29 -2.17 6.66
C TRP A 2 18.15 -0.94 6.36
N PRO A 3 17.63 0.29 6.53
CA PRO A 3 16.28 0.67 6.98
C PRO A 3 15.18 0.47 5.92
N ARG A 4 13.90 0.50 6.34
CA ARG A 4 12.73 0.49 5.44
C ARG A 4 11.96 1.80 5.51
N THR A 5 11.90 2.51 4.39
CA THR A 5 11.16 3.77 4.30
C THR A 5 9.67 3.52 4.12
N SER A 6 8.83 4.33 4.77
CA SER A 6 7.37 4.22 4.65
C SER A 6 6.90 4.63 3.25
N ALA A 7 6.05 3.80 2.64
CA ALA A 7 5.49 4.02 1.30
C ALA A 7 4.83 5.40 1.07
N VAL A 8 4.19 5.96 2.11
CA VAL A 8 3.50 7.26 2.04
C VAL A 8 4.47 8.45 2.02
N LYS A 9 5.71 8.24 2.45
CA LYS A 9 6.76 9.28 2.45
C LYS A 9 7.48 9.39 1.09
N MET A 10 7.18 8.49 0.16
CA MET A 10 7.81 8.47 -1.15
C MET A 10 7.04 9.34 -2.15
N ASN A 11 7.67 9.65 -3.28
CA ASN A 11 6.99 10.24 -4.42
C ASN A 11 6.12 9.20 -5.14
N VAL A 12 5.16 9.66 -5.94
CA VAL A 12 4.25 8.76 -6.70
C VAL A 12 4.99 7.91 -7.74
N ILE A 13 6.13 8.41 -8.23
CA ILE A 13 7.01 7.72 -9.17
C ILE A 13 7.58 6.45 -8.52
N ASP A 14 7.98 6.55 -7.24
CA ASP A 14 8.65 5.47 -6.53
C ASP A 14 7.67 4.51 -5.86
N HIS A 15 6.51 5.01 -5.41
CA HIS A 15 5.50 4.17 -4.75
C HIS A 15 4.07 4.61 -5.10
N PRO A 16 3.15 3.67 -5.41
CA PRO A 16 1.74 3.98 -5.67
C PRO A 16 0.97 4.66 -4.53
N PHE A 17 1.55 4.66 -3.31
CA PHE A 17 0.98 5.27 -2.11
C PHE A 17 1.68 6.58 -1.75
N GLY A 18 2.69 6.96 -2.52
CA GLY A 18 3.41 8.20 -2.39
C GLY A 18 2.59 9.38 -2.91
N SER A 19 3.02 10.58 -2.50
CA SER A 19 2.36 11.85 -2.81
C SER A 19 0.95 12.03 -2.21
N GLY A 20 0.38 13.23 -2.37
CA GLY A 20 -0.93 13.65 -1.87
C GLY A 20 -0.88 14.78 -0.83
N ARG A 21 -1.96 15.56 -0.74
CA ARG A 21 -2.12 16.59 0.30
C ARG A 21 -2.51 15.91 1.62
N GLY A 22 -1.63 16.01 2.61
CA GLY A 22 -1.72 15.22 3.83
C GLY A 22 -1.36 13.76 3.55
N LYS A 23 -0.63 13.12 4.46
CA LYS A 23 -0.10 11.75 4.32
C LYS A 23 -1.21 10.68 4.36
N ARG A 24 -2.21 10.81 3.49
CA ARG A 24 -3.41 10.00 3.41
C ARG A 24 -3.21 8.91 2.36
N ILE A 25 -3.16 7.68 2.84
CA ILE A 25 -2.98 6.51 1.98
C ILE A 25 -4.27 6.19 1.21
N LYS A 26 -4.11 5.84 -0.07
CA LYS A 26 -5.17 5.25 -0.89
C LYS A 26 -5.50 3.84 -0.40
N SER A 27 -6.51 3.18 -0.97
CA SER A 27 -6.85 1.80 -0.59
C SER A 27 -5.62 0.90 -0.63
N LYS A 28 -5.35 0.21 0.48
CA LYS A 28 -4.22 -0.74 0.60
C LYS A 28 -4.52 -2.08 -0.04
N ILE A 29 -5.76 -2.32 -0.47
CA ILE A 29 -6.20 -3.63 -0.98
C ILE A 29 -5.81 -3.74 -2.45
N ALA A 30 -4.84 -4.60 -2.74
CA ALA A 30 -4.46 -4.89 -4.12
C ALA A 30 -5.44 -5.89 -4.75
N LYS A 31 -5.86 -5.61 -5.99
CA LYS A 31 -6.66 -6.55 -6.81
C LYS A 31 -5.89 -7.85 -7.04
N ARG A 32 -6.61 -8.98 -7.19
CA ARG A 32 -6.00 -10.31 -7.34
C ARG A 32 -5.03 -10.40 -8.53
N ASN A 33 -5.39 -9.76 -9.63
CA ASN A 33 -4.64 -9.74 -10.89
C ASN A 33 -4.04 -8.35 -11.18
N ALA A 34 -3.76 -7.55 -10.14
CA ALA A 34 -3.04 -6.30 -10.36
C ALA A 34 -1.68 -6.58 -11.03
N PRO A 35 -1.16 -5.66 -11.88
CA PRO A 35 0.16 -5.81 -12.49
C PRO A 35 1.30 -5.57 -11.49
N ALA A 36 2.53 -5.98 -11.85
CA ALA A 36 3.73 -5.65 -11.09
C ALA A 36 3.85 -4.10 -10.96
N GLY A 37 4.17 -3.61 -9.77
CA GLY A 37 4.13 -2.17 -9.43
C GLY A 37 2.82 -1.74 -8.75
N ALA A 38 1.66 -2.26 -9.15
CA ALA A 38 0.37 -1.98 -8.48
C ALA A 38 0.00 -3.02 -7.41
N ARG A 39 0.65 -4.20 -7.43
CA ARG A 39 0.52 -5.25 -6.40
C ARG A 39 1.27 -4.88 -5.11
N VAL A 40 0.83 -3.84 -4.42
CA VAL A 40 1.44 -3.35 -3.16
C VAL A 40 0.40 -3.22 -2.05
N GLY A 41 0.81 -3.36 -0.79
CA GLY A 41 -0.08 -3.30 0.37
C GLY A 41 -0.63 -4.66 0.81
N LEU A 42 -1.93 -4.73 1.10
CA LEU A 42 -2.63 -5.96 1.47
C LEU A 42 -2.93 -6.75 0.19
N LEU A 43 -2.17 -7.82 -0.02
CA LEU A 43 -2.30 -8.67 -1.20
C LEU A 43 -3.37 -9.74 -0.97
N ARG A 44 -4.42 -9.71 -1.78
CA ARG A 44 -5.49 -10.72 -1.79
C ARG A 44 -6.08 -11.01 -0.39
N PRO A 45 -6.38 -9.99 0.44
CA PRO A 45 -6.95 -10.22 1.75
C PRO A 45 -8.40 -10.72 1.61
N ARG A 46 -8.77 -11.77 2.37
CA ARG A 46 -10.19 -12.19 2.51
C ARG A 46 -10.96 -11.30 3.49
N ARG A 47 -10.25 -10.73 4.46
CA ARG A 47 -10.76 -9.81 5.48
C ARG A 47 -9.66 -8.80 5.80
N THR A 48 -10.06 -7.55 6.07
CA THR A 48 -9.16 -6.50 6.54
C THR A 48 -9.55 -6.06 7.96
N GLY A 49 -8.66 -5.33 8.64
CA GLY A 49 -8.88 -4.85 10.01
C GLY A 49 -8.56 -5.89 11.09
N LYS A 50 -8.75 -5.49 12.36
CA LYS A 50 -8.47 -6.33 13.52
C LYS A 50 -9.42 -7.54 13.54
N LYS A 51 -8.86 -8.74 13.71
CA LYS A 51 -9.66 -9.94 14.00
C LYS A 51 -10.19 -9.81 15.42
N LYS A 52 -11.51 -9.67 15.57
CA LYS A 52 -12.18 -9.84 16.87
C LYS A 52 -12.11 -11.34 17.20
N LYS A 53 -11.57 -11.68 18.38
CA LYS A 53 -11.75 -13.01 18.96
C LYS A 53 -13.19 -13.14 19.40
#